data_AF-D4H420-F1
#
_entry.id   AF-D4H420-F1
#
_cell.length_a   1.000
_cell.length_b   1.000
_cell.length_c   1.000
_cell.angle_alpha   90.00
_cell.angle_beta   90.00
_cell.angle_gamma   90.00
#
_symmetry.space_group_name_H-M   'P 1'
#
loop_
_entity.id
_entity.type
_entity.pdbx_description
1 polymer ?
#
loop_
_entity_poly.entity_id
_entity_poly.type
_entity_poly.pdbx_seq_one_letter_code
_entity_poly.pdbx_strand_id
1 'polypeptide(L)' 'MSLKKLFKELIITESQKSLAEQIPINEKTFSANLTGRSRPTIRNARKYILFLERKGIRTSLNEIYE' A
#
# COMPACT_ATOMS: atom_id res chain seq x y z
N MET A 1 -11.57 -4.55 -2.69
CA MET A 1 -10.48 -4.53 -3.71
C MET A 1 -9.20 -4.89 -2.99
N SER A 2 -8.34 -5.75 -3.53
CA SER A 2 -7.10 -6.14 -2.85
C SER A 2 -6.02 -5.06 -2.85
N LEU A 3 -5.10 -5.12 -1.87
CA LEU A 3 -3.96 -4.19 -1.77
C LEU A 3 -3.16 -4.08 -3.08
N LYS A 4 -2.95 -5.20 -3.76
CA LYS A 4 -2.26 -5.24 -5.06
C LYS A 4 -3.00 -4.44 -6.13
N LYS A 5 -4.33 -4.48 -6.14
CA LYS A 5 -5.16 -3.71 -7.09
C LYS A 5 -5.12 -2.22 -6.76
N LEU A 6 -5.23 -1.87 -5.48
CA LEU A 6 -5.22 -0.48 -5.00
C LEU A 6 -3.96 0.30 -5.42
N PHE A 7 -2.81 -0.37 -5.46
CA PHE A 7 -1.54 0.27 -5.80
C PHE A 7 -1.11 0.07 -7.27
N LYS A 8 -1.86 -0.67 -8.08
CA LYS A 8 -1.44 -1.02 -9.44
C LYS A 8 -1.22 0.21 -10.31
N GLU A 9 -2.14 1.17 -10.28
CA GLU A 9 -2.08 2.39 -11.10
C GLU A 9 -0.99 3.34 -10.59
N LEU A 10 -0.86 3.44 -9.26
CA LEU A 10 0.15 4.28 -8.62
C LEU A 10 1.57 3.82 -8.92
N ILE A 11 1.82 2.51 -9.01
CA ILE A 11 3.15 1.95 -9.32
C ILE A 11 3.57 2.20 -10.77
N ILE A 12 2.62 2.41 -11.67
CA ILE A 12 2.92 2.77 -13.06
C ILE A 12 3.45 4.20 -13.13
N THR A 13 2.91 5.11 -12.31
CA THR A 13 3.26 6.53 -12.29
C THR A 13 4.40 6.86 -11.32
N GLU A 14 4.52 6.14 -10.22
CA GLU A 14 5.49 6.36 -9.14
C GLU A 14 6.23 5.04 -8.85
N SER A 15 7.55 5.09 -8.63
CA SER A 15 8.30 3.86 -8.30
C SER A 15 7.89 3.29 -6.94
N GLN A 16 8.04 1.97 -6.75
CA GLN A 16 7.78 1.33 -5.45
C GLN A 16 8.59 1.98 -4.31
N LYS A 17 9.83 2.38 -4.60
CA LYS A 17 10.69 3.11 -3.66
C LYS A 17 10.08 4.45 -3.25
N SER A 18 9.65 5.26 -4.22
CA SER A 18 9.03 6.57 -3.95
C SER A 18 7.75 6.43 -3.13
N LEU A 19 6.90 5.45 -3.47
CA LEU A 19 5.70 5.15 -2.71
C LEU A 19 6.03 4.72 -1.28
N ALA A 20 7.02 3.85 -1.09
CA ALA A 20 7.44 3.39 0.23
C ALA A 20 7.97 4.56 1.10
N GLU A 21 8.70 5.50 0.52
CA GLU A 21 9.17 6.73 1.18
C GLU A 21 8.00 7.66 1.57
N GLN A 22 7.00 7.81 0.69
CA GLN A 22 5.80 8.62 0.96
C GLN A 22 4.86 7.99 2.01
N ILE A 23 4.85 6.66 2.16
CA ILE A 23 4.04 5.89 3.13
C ILE A 23 4.79 5.64 4.46
N PRO A 24 5.89 6.36 4.69
CA PRO A 24 7.06 5.95 5.49
C PRO A 24 7.14 4.46 5.89
N ILE A 25 7.50 3.59 4.95
CA ILE A 25 7.75 2.16 5.20
C ILE A 25 9.00 1.68 4.44
N ASN A 26 9.63 0.60 4.91
CA ASN A 26 10.73 -0.03 4.19
C ASN A 26 10.29 -0.60 2.84
N GLU A 27 11.02 -0.30 1.76
CA GLU A 27 10.73 -0.77 0.41
C GLU A 27 10.56 -2.29 0.30
N LYS A 28 11.40 -3.08 0.99
CA LYS A 28 11.27 -4.56 1.01
C LYS A 28 9.96 -4.99 1.64
N THR A 29 9.57 -4.35 2.75
CA THR A 29 8.28 -4.61 3.40
C THR A 29 7.11 -4.19 2.50
N PHE A 30 7.23 -3.08 1.78
CA PHE A 30 6.21 -2.62 0.85
C PHE A 30 6.00 -3.62 -0.28
N SER A 31 7.09 -4.01 -0.94
CA SER A 31 7.07 -5.00 -2.02
C SER A 31 6.54 -6.36 -1.55
N ALA A 32 6.93 -6.82 -0.35
CA ALA A 32 6.43 -8.07 0.23
C ALA A 32 4.91 -8.01 0.51
N ASN A 33 4.39 -6.88 0.97
CA ASN A 33 2.97 -6.67 1.18
C ASN A 33 2.18 -6.62 -0.15
N LEU A 34 2.69 -5.88 -1.14
CA LEU A 34 2.07 -5.77 -2.46
C LEU A 34 2.00 -7.11 -3.22
N THR A 35 3.01 -7.96 -3.02
CA THR A 35 3.09 -9.28 -3.66
C THR A 35 2.37 -10.37 -2.87
N GLY A 36 1.83 -10.05 -1.69
CA GLY A 36 1.17 -11.02 -0.81
C GLY A 36 2.13 -11.99 -0.11
N ARG A 37 3.46 -11.81 -0.24
CA ARG A 37 4.47 -12.61 0.47
C ARG A 37 4.41 -12.40 1.98
N SER A 38 4.00 -11.22 2.42
CA SER A 38 3.75 -10.91 3.82
C SER A 38 2.45 -10.16 3.97
N ARG A 39 1.70 -10.42 5.05
CA ARG A 39 0.56 -9.58 5.41
C ARG A 39 1.05 -8.27 6.04
N PRO A 40 0.43 -7.12 5.73
CA PRO A 40 0.70 -5.88 6.43
C PRO A 40 0.41 -6.01 7.93
N THR A 41 1.27 -5.45 8.78
CA THR A 41 0.90 -5.20 10.17
C THR A 41 -0.24 -4.18 10.22
N ILE A 42 -1.04 -4.17 11.29
CA ILE A 42 -2.12 -3.19 11.48
C ILE A 42 -1.59 -1.75 11.34
N ARG A 43 -0.38 -1.49 11.85
CA ARG A 43 0.30 -0.19 11.71
C ARG A 43 0.56 0.17 10.25
N ASN A 44 1.09 -0.76 9.45
CA ASN A 44 1.36 -0.53 8.03
C ASN A 44 0.06 -0.42 7.22
N ALA A 45 -0.96 -1.21 7.55
CA ALA A 45 -2.27 -1.14 6.93
C ALA A 45 -2.90 0.26 7.10
N ARG A 46 -2.85 0.82 8.30
CA ARG A 46 -3.32 2.21 8.56
C ARG A 46 -2.54 3.25 7.76
N LYS A 47 -1.22 3.07 7.61
CA LYS A 47 -0.40 3.96 6.77
C LYS A 47 -0.82 3.90 5.30
N TYR A 48 -1.10 2.70 4.76
CA TYR A 48 -1.62 2.55 3.40
C TYR A 48 -2.97 3.24 3.21
N ILE A 49 -3.90 3.06 4.15
CA ILE A 49 -5.22 3.71 4.09
C ILE A 49 -5.07 5.23 4.06
N LEU A 50 -4.32 5.80 5.01
CA LEU A 50 -4.07 7.24 5.08
C LEU A 50 -3.45 7.79 3.78
N PHE A 51 -2.52 7.04 3.19
CA PHE A 51 -1.90 7.42 1.92
C PHE A 51 -2.87 7.39 0.75
N LEU A 52 -3.66 6.31 0.63
CA LEU A 52 -4.66 6.16 -0.43
C LEU A 52 -5.76 7.22 -0.32
N GLU A 53 -6.23 7.52 0.89
CA GLU A 53 -7.20 8.58 1.15
C GLU A 53 -6.69 9.95 0.67
N ARG A 54 -5.41 10.26 0.92
CA ARG A 54 -4.77 11.50 0.43
C ARG A 54 -4.67 11.56 -1.10
N LYS A 55 -4.62 10.41 -1.77
CA LYS A 55 -4.67 10.31 -3.24
C LYS A 55 -6.12 10.24 -3.78
N GLY A 56 -7.13 10.38 -2.92
CA GLY A 56 -8.55 10.34 -3.28
C GLY A 56 -9.14 8.94 -3.41
N ILE A 57 -8.39 7.89 -3.03
CA ILE A 57 -8.81 6.49 -3.12
C ILE A 57 -9.42 6.08 -1.78
N ARG A 58 -10.75 5.92 -1.75
CA ARG A 58 -11.43 5.36 -0.58
C ARG A 58 -11.07 3.89 -0.44
N THR A 59 -10.70 3.49 0.78
CA THR A 59 -10.27 2.12 1.07
C THR A 59 -10.54 1.79 2.54
N SER A 60 -10.42 0.52 2.92
CA SER A 60 -10.67 0.02 4.27
C SER A 60 -9.64 -1.03 4.68
N LEU A 61 -9.55 -1.35 5.98
CA LEU A 61 -8.66 -2.41 6.46
C LEU A 61 -8.93 -3.75 5.77
N ASN A 62 -10.19 -4.09 5.51
CA ASN A 62 -10.53 -5.34 4.84
C ASN A 62 -9.96 -5.38 3.41
N GLU A 63 -10.06 -4.28 2.68
CA GLU A 63 -9.51 -4.15 1.33
C GLU A 63 -7.97 -4.23 1.28
N ILE A 64 -7.30 -3.76 2.33
CA ILE A 64 -5.85 -3.91 2.47
C ILE A 64 -5.44 -5.38 2.74
N TYR A 65 -6.34 -6.22 3.27
CA TYR A 65 -6.09 -7.61 3.63
C TYR A 65 -6.65 -8.65 2.64
N GLU A 66 -7.60 -8.25 1.78
CA GLU A 66 -7.97 -8.95 0.54
C GLU A 66 -6.81 -9.01 -0.46
#